data_AF-F3FYK1-F1
#
_entry.id   AF-F3FYK1-F1
#
_cell.length_a   1.000
_cell.length_b   1.000
_cell.length_c   1.000
_cell.angle_alpha   90.00
_cell.angle_beta   90.00
_cell.angle_gamma   90.00
#
_symmetry.space_group_name_H-M   'P 1'
#
loop_
_entity.id
_entity.type
_entity.pdbx_description
1 polymer ?
#
loop_
_entity_poly.entity_id
_entity_poly.type
_entity_poly.pdbx_seq_one_letter_code
_entity_poly.pdbx_strand_id
1 'polypeptide(L)' 'NQTPSAFRQLITAQEESQQSHSLRQVIFGGEALDTVMLKPWYARPVNAGTQ' A
#
# COMPACT_ATOMS: atom_id res chain seq x y z
N ASN A 1 6.95 -7.46 7.53
CA ASN A 1 6.06 -6.92 8.58
C ASN A 1 6.19 -5.40 8.58
N GLN A 2 5.36 -4.73 7.77
CA GLN A 2 5.27 -3.27 7.74
C GLN A 2 4.23 -2.80 8.75
N THR A 3 4.43 -1.62 9.34
CA THR A 3 3.37 -0.99 10.11
C THR A 3 2.37 -0.34 9.15
N PRO A 4 1.07 -0.32 9.50
CA PRO A 4 0.07 0.48 8.80
C PRO A 4 0.51 1.93 8.51
N SER A 5 1.18 2.59 9.46
CA SER A 5 1.72 3.94 9.31
C SER A 5 2.77 4.07 8.19
N ALA A 6 3.71 3.12 8.10
CA ALA A 6 4.73 3.11 7.04
C ALA A 6 4.12 2.84 5.66
N PHE A 7 3.09 2.00 5.57
CA PHE A 7 2.42 1.72 4.31
C PHE A 7 1.67 2.93 3.75
N ARG A 8 1.12 3.81 4.61
CA ARG A 8 0.53 5.07 4.14
C ARG A 8 1.56 5.97 3.44
N GLN A 9 2.78 6.05 3.98
CA GLN A 9 3.86 6.80 3.34
C GLN A 9 4.21 6.23 1.97
N LEU A 10 4.19 4.89 1.83
CA LEU A 10 4.38 4.23 0.54
C LEU A 10 3.28 4.60 -0.46
N ILE A 11 2.01 4.59 -0.04
CA ILE A 11 0.88 4.99 -0.91
C ILE A 11 1.12 6.41 -1.41
N THR A 12 1.41 7.36 -0.52
CA THR A 12 1.67 8.78 -0.86
C THR A 12 2.86 8.93 -1.81
N ALA A 13 3.99 8.26 -1.55
CA ALA A 13 5.14 8.30 -2.43
C ALA A 13 4.87 7.69 -3.82
N GLN A 14 4.01 6.66 -3.89
CA GLN A 14 3.54 6.10 -5.15
C GLN A 14 2.56 7.06 -5.86
N GLU A 15 1.90 7.97 -5.14
CA GLU A 15 1.09 9.00 -5.79
C GLU A 15 1.93 10.01 -6.56
N GLU A 16 3.10 10.33 -6.04
CA GLU A 16 4.06 11.25 -6.65
C GLU A 16 4.90 10.59 -7.76
N SER A 17 4.95 9.25 -7.80
CA SER A 17 5.76 8.48 -8.76
C SER A 17 4.91 7.48 -9.56
N GLN A 18 4.86 7.63 -10.89
CA GLN A 18 4.17 6.70 -11.80
C GLN A 18 4.95 5.38 -12.04
N GLN A 19 5.99 5.08 -11.26
CA GLN A 19 6.77 3.88 -11.44
C GLN A 19 6.00 2.63 -11.00
N SER A 20 5.96 1.64 -11.88
CA SER A 20 5.46 0.30 -11.54
C SER A 20 6.34 -0.35 -10.48
N HIS A 21 5.73 -0.97 -9.48
CA HIS A 21 6.43 -1.78 -8.49
C HIS A 21 6.18 -3.28 -8.69
N SER A 22 7.07 -4.10 -8.14
CA SER A 22 6.95 -5.57 -8.18
C SER A 22 6.41 -6.17 -6.87
N LEU A 23 5.65 -5.39 -6.09
CA LEU A 23 5.15 -5.76 -4.78
C LEU A 23 4.04 -6.82 -4.91
N ARG A 24 4.23 -7.98 -4.26
CA ARG A 24 3.28 -9.11 -4.34
C ARG A 24 2.46 -9.32 -3.08
N GLN A 25 3.07 -9.07 -1.92
CA GLN A 25 2.44 -9.30 -0.63
C GLN A 25 2.80 -8.20 0.36
N VAL A 26 1.80 -7.70 1.09
CA VAL A 26 1.99 -6.75 2.20
C VAL A 26 1.49 -7.39 3.48
N ILE A 27 2.39 -7.55 4.46
CA ILE A 27 2.03 -8.11 5.77
C ILE A 27 2.09 -6.99 6.80
N PHE A 28 0.93 -6.66 7.35
CA PHE A 28 0.77 -5.67 8.42
C PHE A 28 1.03 -6.28 9.80
N GLY A 29 1.70 -5.52 10.67
CA GLY A 29 1.87 -5.89 12.07
C GLY A 29 2.28 -4.70 12.94
N GLY A 30 2.04 -4.81 14.24
CA GLY A 30 2.47 -3.81 15.24
C GLY A 30 1.46 -2.67 15.50
N GLU A 31 0.55 -2.38 14.57
CA GLU A 31 -0.52 -1.40 14.77
C GLU A 31 -1.86 -1.97 14.27
N ALA A 32 -2.96 -1.37 14.73
CA ALA A 32 -4.29 -1.68 14.20
C ALA A 32 -4.38 -1.26 12.72
N LEU A 33 -4.84 -2.19 11.88
CA LEU A 33 -5.07 -1.93 10.46
C LEU A 33 -6.42 -1.25 10.25
N ASP A 34 -6.42 -0.06 9.64
CA ASP A 34 -7.63 0.58 9.14
C ASP A 34 -7.80 0.24 7.65
N THR A 35 -8.81 -0.58 7.33
CA THR A 35 -9.10 -1.00 5.96
C THR A 35 -9.44 0.16 5.02
N VAL A 36 -9.94 1.28 5.56
CA VAL A 36 -10.26 2.47 4.76
C VAL A 36 -9.00 3.06 4.13
N MET A 37 -7.83 2.89 4.77
CA MET A 37 -6.55 3.38 4.27
C MET A 37 -6.09 2.66 2.99
N LEU A 38 -6.64 1.46 2.70
CA LEU A 38 -6.28 0.67 1.51
C LEU A 38 -7.06 1.10 0.27
N LYS A 39 -8.13 1.89 0.40
CA LYS A 39 -8.91 2.40 -0.74
C LYS A 39 -8.06 3.06 -1.84
N PRO A 40 -7.17 4.03 -1.55
CA PRO A 40 -6.32 4.65 -2.56
C PRO A 40 -5.33 3.68 -3.20
N TRP A 41 -4.88 2.65 -2.46
CA TRP A 41 -4.02 1.60 -2.99
C TRP A 41 -4.74 0.79 -4.08
N TYR A 42 -5.96 0.29 -3.80
CA TYR A 42 -6.74 -0.50 -4.75
C TYR A 42 -7.35 0.32 -5.90
N ALA A 43 -7.47 1.63 -5.74
CA ALA A 43 -7.91 2.52 -6.82
C ALA A 43 -6.93 2.52 -8.02
N ARG A 44 -5.70 2.05 -7.83
CA ARG A 44 -4.65 2.02 -8.85
C ARG A 44 -4.58 0.63 -9.50
N PRO A 45 -4.79 0.50 -10.83
CA PRO A 45 -4.73 -0.79 -11.52
C PRO A 45 -3.38 -1.51 -11.41
N VAL A 46 -2.27 -0.76 -11.31
CA VAL A 46 -0.92 -1.32 -11.15
C VAL A 46 -0.76 -2.10 -9.83
N ASN A 47 -1.62 -1.83 -8.85
CA ASN A 47 -1.61 -2.48 -7.54
C ASN A 47 -2.55 -3.71 -7.48
N ALA A 48 -3.32 -3.98 -8.54
CA ALA A 48 -4.30 -5.07 -8.56
C ALA A 48 -3.65 -6.47 -8.41
N GLY A 49 -2.35 -6.58 -8.69
CA GLY A 49 -1.58 -7.82 -8.51
C GLY A 49 -1.01 -8.02 -7.11
N THR A 50 -1.17 -7.06 -6.20
CA THR A 50 -0.66 -7.15 -4.82
C THR A 50 -1.74 -7.67 -3.87
N GLN A 51 -1.40 -8.70 -3.09
CA GLN A 51 -2.26 -9.35 -2.10
C GLN A 51 -1.94 -8.93 -0.66
#